data_AF-A0A8H8WXG5-F1
#
_entry.id   AF-A0A8H8WXG5-F1
#
_cell.length_a   1.000
_cell.length_b   1.000
_cell.length_c   1.000
_cell.angle_alpha   90.00
_cell.angle_beta   90.00
_cell.angle_gamma   90.00
#
_symmetry.space_group_name_H-M   'P 1'
#
loop_
_entity.id
_entity.type
_entity.pdbx_description
1 polymer ?
#
loop_
_entity_poly.entity_id
_entity_poly.type
_entity_poly.pdbx_seq_one_letter_code
_entity_poly.pdbx_strand_id
1 'polypeptide(L)'
;MKYLGGERLFERRARMILPILVRQAEANEPISYGRLALEAGMPNPRNLNHPLGRIGGALLAIGKKWREEVPHIQSLVINSTTRVPGEGFDGFLAARGYVDLALEEKRPFLKEYWSKIFAYPWWGEVLEECELERTQGGLEDVLDGAAGLGVGEGPEHARLKEFIRKNPDVVGLTNVGAPGRSEYPLPSGDSVDLMFTSKGRSHAVEVKPSNAGYADLARGLFQCVKYRAVLTALARFEQTGTAIDVRLAIGGALPAKLFPLRNSLNVRVIENVKARRT
;
A
#
# COMPACT_ATOMS: atom_id res chain seq x y z
N MET A 1 23.43 -10.10 -16.74
CA MET A 1 22.32 -9.10 -16.65
C MET A 1 22.18 -8.28 -17.91
N LYS A 2 21.28 -8.68 -18.82
CA LYS A 2 21.15 -8.09 -20.17
C LYS A 2 20.44 -6.72 -20.22
N TYR A 3 19.39 -6.49 -19.43
CA TYR A 3 18.56 -5.27 -19.54
C TYR A 3 18.69 -4.28 -18.39
N LEU A 4 18.92 -4.78 -17.17
CA LEU A 4 19.21 -3.98 -15.98
C LEU A 4 20.68 -4.13 -15.55
N GLY A 5 21.56 -4.50 -16.48
CA GLY A 5 23.00 -4.64 -16.24
C GLY A 5 23.68 -3.32 -15.89
N GLY A 6 24.84 -3.45 -15.25
CA GLY A 6 25.72 -2.35 -14.85
C GLY A 6 25.85 -2.19 -13.33
N GLU A 7 26.91 -1.50 -12.93
CA GLU A 7 27.33 -1.37 -11.53
C GLU A 7 26.99 -0.01 -10.92
N ARG A 8 26.40 0.90 -11.70
CA ARG A 8 26.03 2.23 -11.20
C ARG A 8 24.92 2.10 -10.17
N LEU A 9 24.91 3.01 -9.19
CA LEU A 9 23.98 2.96 -8.07
C LEU A 9 22.51 2.88 -8.50
N PHE A 10 22.12 3.61 -9.56
CA PHE A 10 20.74 3.58 -10.04
C PHE A 10 20.37 2.27 -10.76
N GLU A 11 21.33 1.54 -11.33
CA GLU A 11 21.12 0.23 -11.95
C GLU A 11 20.90 -0.83 -10.87
N ARG A 12 21.74 -0.82 -9.82
CA ARG A 12 21.53 -1.65 -8.61
C ARG A 12 20.15 -1.41 -8.00
N ARG A 13 19.75 -0.14 -7.90
CA ARG A 13 18.42 0.24 -7.40
C ARG A 13 17.28 -0.20 -8.32
N ALA A 14 17.44 -0.12 -9.64
CA ALA A 14 16.43 -0.60 -10.59
C ALA A 14 16.17 -2.11 -10.40
N ARG A 15 17.22 -2.89 -10.14
CA ARG A 15 17.12 -4.33 -9.83
C ARG A 15 16.38 -4.63 -8.53
N MET A 16 16.51 -3.76 -7.53
CA MET A 16 15.73 -3.87 -6.29
C MET A 16 14.27 -3.48 -6.49
N ILE A 17 13.99 -2.48 -7.33
CA ILE A 17 12.65 -1.92 -7.51
C ILE A 17 11.77 -2.79 -8.42
N LEU A 18 12.30 -3.34 -9.51
CA LEU A 18 11.46 -4.06 -10.48
C LEU A 18 10.68 -5.24 -9.83
N PRO A 19 11.29 -6.10 -8.99
CA PRO A 19 10.57 -7.16 -8.29
C PRO A 19 9.47 -6.61 -7.37
N ILE A 20 9.70 -5.47 -6.70
CA ILE A 20 8.69 -4.80 -5.87
C ILE A 20 7.50 -4.36 -6.73
N LEU A 21 7.77 -3.75 -7.89
CA LEU A 21 6.70 -3.31 -8.79
C LEU A 21 5.91 -4.48 -9.39
N VAL A 22 6.58 -5.59 -9.71
CA VAL A 22 5.91 -6.82 -10.15
C VAL A 22 4.97 -7.33 -9.07
N ARG A 23 5.42 -7.42 -7.80
CA ARG A 23 4.54 -7.78 -6.68
C ARG A 23 3.34 -6.82 -6.56
N GLN A 24 3.53 -5.52 -6.77
CA GLN A 24 2.44 -4.54 -6.74
C GLN A 24 1.47 -4.70 -7.92
N ALA A 25 1.95 -5.08 -9.10
CA ALA A 25 1.11 -5.41 -10.23
C ALA A 25 0.27 -6.66 -9.95
N GLU A 26 0.88 -7.73 -9.42
CA GLU A 26 0.19 -8.96 -9.03
C GLU A 26 -0.81 -8.73 -7.87
N ALA A 27 -0.52 -7.78 -6.98
CA ALA A 27 -1.43 -7.36 -5.91
C ALA A 27 -2.53 -6.39 -6.36
N ASN A 28 -2.53 -5.94 -7.62
CA ASN A 28 -3.44 -4.94 -8.18
C ASN A 28 -3.43 -3.60 -7.42
N GLU A 29 -2.29 -3.21 -6.86
CA GLU A 29 -2.22 -2.06 -5.95
C GLU A 29 -1.05 -1.11 -6.28
N PRO A 30 -1.32 0.17 -6.61
CA PRO A 30 -0.25 1.14 -6.84
C PRO A 30 0.47 1.49 -5.53
N ILE A 31 1.72 1.93 -5.64
CA ILE A 31 2.57 2.27 -4.50
C ILE A 31 2.97 3.75 -4.55
N SER A 32 3.04 4.42 -3.40
CA SER A 32 3.55 5.79 -3.39
C SER A 32 5.08 5.83 -3.48
N TYR A 33 5.63 6.91 -4.05
CA TYR A 33 7.08 7.13 -4.06
C TYR A 33 7.72 6.98 -2.67
N GLY A 34 7.07 7.50 -1.63
CA GLY A 34 7.56 7.38 -0.25
C GLY A 34 7.60 5.93 0.24
N ARG A 35 6.54 5.15 -0.01
CA ARG A 35 6.48 3.74 0.41
C ARG A 35 7.48 2.87 -0.35
N LEU A 36 7.64 3.11 -1.65
CA LEU A 36 8.62 2.40 -2.47
C LEU A 36 10.04 2.72 -2.03
N ALA A 37 10.35 3.99 -1.77
CA ALA A 37 11.66 4.40 -1.27
C ALA A 37 11.99 3.74 0.06
N LEU A 38 11.05 3.76 1.02
CA LEU A 38 11.24 3.11 2.32
C LEU A 38 11.49 1.60 2.20
N GLU A 39 10.71 0.90 1.37
CA GLU A 39 10.90 -0.53 1.16
C GLU A 39 12.22 -0.87 0.47
N ALA A 40 12.63 -0.06 -0.51
CA ALA A 40 13.89 -0.24 -1.21
C ALA A 40 15.11 0.31 -0.46
N GLY A 41 14.96 0.70 0.82
CA GLY A 41 16.06 1.23 1.63
C GLY A 41 16.63 2.57 1.13
N MET A 42 15.81 3.38 0.47
CA MET A 42 16.21 4.68 -0.07
C MET A 42 15.78 5.82 0.86
N PRO A 43 16.72 6.69 1.28
CA PRO A 43 16.44 7.74 2.26
C PRO A 43 15.57 8.87 1.67
N ASN A 44 15.59 9.05 0.34
CA ASN A 44 14.83 10.11 -0.32
C ASN A 44 14.06 9.55 -1.53
N PRO A 45 12.74 9.77 -1.64
CA PRO A 45 11.96 9.35 -2.80
C PRO A 45 12.44 9.87 -4.16
N ARG A 46 13.15 11.01 -4.20
CA ARG A 46 13.78 11.53 -5.42
C ARG A 46 14.84 10.59 -5.99
N ASN A 47 15.39 9.68 -5.17
CA ASN A 47 16.34 8.66 -5.62
C ASN A 47 15.70 7.61 -6.55
N LEU A 48 14.38 7.59 -6.69
CA LEU A 48 13.65 6.69 -7.58
C LEU A 48 13.65 7.14 -9.05
N ASN A 49 13.97 8.40 -9.37
CA ASN A 49 13.83 8.93 -10.73
C ASN A 49 14.62 8.12 -11.79
N HIS A 50 15.95 8.05 -11.65
CA HIS A 50 16.80 7.29 -12.58
C HIS A 50 16.50 5.78 -12.57
N PRO A 51 16.31 5.10 -11.42
CA PRO A 51 15.92 3.70 -11.42
C PRO A 51 14.61 3.41 -12.17
N LEU A 52 13.56 4.23 -11.98
CA LEU A 52 12.28 4.04 -12.65
C LEU A 52 12.38 4.28 -14.16
N GLY A 53 13.15 5.29 -14.59
CA GLY A 53 13.45 5.50 -16.01
C GLY A 53 14.23 4.32 -16.62
N ARG A 54 15.19 3.75 -15.87
CA ARG A 54 15.94 2.57 -16.31
C ARG A 54 15.06 1.34 -16.45
N ILE A 55 14.12 1.13 -15.54
CA ILE A 55 13.10 0.07 -15.66
C ILE A 55 12.27 0.28 -16.92
N GLY A 56 11.71 1.47 -17.14
CA GLY A 56 10.92 1.75 -18.34
C GLY A 56 11.70 1.47 -19.64
N GLY A 57 12.97 1.85 -19.70
CA GLY A 57 13.85 1.53 -20.83
C GLY A 57 14.13 0.03 -21.00
N ALA A 58 14.26 -0.72 -19.91
CA ALA A 58 14.40 -2.18 -19.96
C ALA A 58 13.14 -2.85 -20.51
N LEU A 59 11.94 -2.43 -20.07
CA LEU A 59 10.67 -2.98 -20.55
C LEU A 59 10.46 -2.70 -22.05
N LEU A 60 10.81 -1.51 -22.54
CA LEU A 60 10.80 -1.20 -23.98
C LEU A 60 11.72 -2.14 -24.78
N ALA A 61 12.92 -2.43 -24.26
CA ALA A 61 13.87 -3.32 -24.91
C ALA A 61 13.39 -4.78 -24.94
N ILE A 62 12.80 -5.25 -23.84
CA ILE A 62 12.18 -6.59 -23.75
C ILE A 62 11.00 -6.67 -24.72
N GLY A 63 10.09 -5.70 -24.72
CA GLY A 63 8.95 -5.68 -25.64
C GLY A 63 9.37 -5.69 -27.12
N LYS A 64 10.43 -4.94 -27.47
CA LYS A 64 11.00 -5.00 -28.83
C LYS A 64 11.54 -6.39 -29.18
N LYS A 65 12.18 -7.08 -28.24
CA LYS A 65 12.68 -8.46 -28.45
C LYS A 65 11.51 -9.43 -28.64
N TRP A 66 10.51 -9.35 -27.78
CA TRP A 66 9.35 -10.26 -27.77
C TRP A 66 8.34 -9.95 -28.88
N ARG A 67 8.44 -8.77 -29.52
CA ARG A 67 7.44 -8.22 -30.45
C ARG A 67 6.06 -8.12 -29.79
N GLU A 68 6.07 -7.76 -28.51
CA GLU A 68 4.90 -7.61 -27.67
C GLU A 68 5.02 -6.30 -26.86
N GLU A 69 3.89 -5.64 -26.60
CA GLU A 69 3.89 -4.50 -25.70
C GLU A 69 4.00 -4.97 -24.25
N VAL A 70 5.15 -4.72 -23.62
CA VAL A 70 5.30 -4.88 -22.16
C VAL A 70 4.82 -3.59 -21.49
N PRO A 71 3.75 -3.61 -20.68
CA PRO A 71 3.21 -2.41 -20.04
C PRO A 71 4.25 -1.71 -19.13
N HIS A 72 4.19 -0.39 -19.07
CA HIS A 72 5.06 0.45 -18.25
C HIS A 72 4.67 0.38 -16.78
N ILE A 73 5.17 -0.65 -16.09
CA ILE A 73 4.88 -0.94 -14.69
C ILE A 73 5.25 0.20 -13.74
N GLN A 74 6.22 1.05 -14.11
CA GLN A 74 6.62 2.20 -13.32
C GLN A 74 5.49 3.24 -13.16
N SER A 75 4.43 3.16 -13.97
CA SER A 75 3.20 3.95 -13.80
C SER A 75 2.44 3.65 -12.51
N LEU A 76 2.72 2.53 -11.84
CA LEU A 76 2.15 2.19 -10.54
C LEU A 76 2.75 3.04 -9.40
N VAL A 77 3.86 3.74 -9.66
CA VAL A 77 4.50 4.61 -8.66
C VAL A 77 3.90 6.01 -8.72
N ILE A 78 3.17 6.37 -7.68
CA ILE A 78 2.33 7.59 -7.68
C ILE A 78 2.67 8.56 -6.56
N ASN A 79 2.34 9.83 -6.78
CA ASN A 79 2.29 10.82 -5.72
C ASN A 79 1.10 10.55 -4.78
N SER A 80 1.31 10.68 -3.47
CA SER A 80 0.27 10.38 -2.46
C SER A 80 -0.94 11.31 -2.54
N THR A 81 -0.76 12.54 -3.01
CA THR A 81 -1.78 13.58 -3.11
C THR A 81 -2.45 13.56 -4.48
N THR A 82 -1.66 13.72 -5.55
CA THR A 82 -2.20 13.83 -6.92
C THR A 82 -2.61 12.48 -7.50
N ARG A 83 -2.17 11.37 -6.89
CA ARG A 83 -2.49 9.99 -7.31
C ARG A 83 -2.11 9.66 -8.75
N VAL A 84 -1.16 10.40 -9.31
CA VAL A 84 -0.57 10.17 -10.64
C VAL A 84 0.95 10.03 -10.50
N PRO A 85 1.63 9.36 -11.45
CA PRO A 85 3.09 9.38 -11.56
C PRO A 85 3.63 10.81 -11.73
N GLY A 86 4.90 11.00 -11.36
CA GLY A 86 5.62 12.25 -11.62
C GLY A 86 5.98 12.42 -13.09
N GLU A 87 6.29 13.65 -13.49
CA GLU A 87 6.54 14.07 -14.89
C GLU A 87 7.59 13.23 -15.63
N GLY A 88 8.57 12.65 -14.93
CA GLY A 88 9.55 11.74 -15.53
C GLY A 88 8.94 10.48 -16.16
N PHE A 89 7.66 10.19 -15.90
CA PHE A 89 6.91 9.10 -16.50
C PHE A 89 6.23 9.49 -17.83
N ASP A 90 5.92 10.77 -18.04
CA ASP A 90 5.01 11.25 -19.08
C ASP A 90 5.44 10.79 -20.49
N GLY A 91 6.75 10.77 -20.77
CA GLY A 91 7.31 10.32 -22.04
C GLY A 91 7.01 8.86 -22.41
N PHE A 92 6.73 7.99 -21.45
CA PHE A 92 6.41 6.58 -21.72
C PHE A 92 5.00 6.38 -22.29
N LEU A 93 4.08 7.29 -22.01
CA LEU A 93 2.70 7.24 -22.53
C LEU A 93 2.37 8.40 -23.47
N ALA A 94 3.38 9.12 -23.97
CA ALA A 94 3.19 10.24 -24.89
C ALA A 94 2.47 9.84 -26.18
N ALA A 95 2.83 8.69 -26.76
CA ALA A 95 2.15 8.15 -27.95
C ALA A 95 0.67 7.77 -27.70
N ARG A 96 0.23 7.76 -26.44
CA ARG A 96 -1.16 7.48 -26.02
C ARG A 96 -1.90 8.75 -25.58
N GLY A 97 -1.35 9.93 -25.86
CA GLY A 97 -1.95 11.23 -25.54
C GLY A 97 -1.94 11.58 -24.04
N TYR A 98 -1.21 10.84 -23.20
CA TYR A 98 -1.24 11.04 -21.75
C TYR A 98 -0.73 12.42 -21.31
N VAL A 99 0.24 12.99 -22.04
CA VAL A 99 0.91 14.25 -21.66
C VAL A 99 -0.07 15.42 -21.67
N ASP A 100 -0.98 15.43 -22.63
CA ASP A 100 -1.91 16.53 -22.90
C ASP A 100 -3.16 16.51 -21.99
N LEU A 101 -3.34 15.44 -21.22
CA LEU A 101 -4.49 15.28 -20.32
C LEU A 101 -4.39 16.18 -19.09
N ALA A 102 -5.53 16.75 -18.68
CA ALA A 102 -5.65 17.41 -17.38
C ALA A 102 -5.52 16.39 -16.24
N LEU A 103 -5.24 16.85 -15.01
CA LEU A 103 -5.02 15.96 -13.86
C LEU A 103 -6.23 15.06 -13.57
N GLU A 104 -7.43 15.60 -13.74
CA GLU A 104 -8.72 14.94 -13.57
C GLU A 104 -8.91 13.79 -14.58
N GLU A 105 -8.32 13.92 -15.77
CA GLU A 105 -8.38 12.96 -16.88
C GLU A 105 -7.24 11.93 -16.80
N LYS A 106 -6.06 12.34 -16.30
CA LYS A 106 -4.91 11.44 -16.07
C LYS A 106 -5.28 10.28 -15.13
N ARG A 107 -6.08 10.53 -14.10
CA ARG A 107 -6.49 9.50 -13.11
C ARG A 107 -7.33 8.36 -13.72
N PRO A 108 -8.47 8.60 -14.40
CA PRO A 108 -9.23 7.54 -15.03
C PRO A 108 -8.43 6.85 -16.15
N PHE A 109 -7.67 7.60 -16.95
CA PHE A 109 -6.79 7.03 -17.97
C PHE A 109 -5.78 6.04 -17.37
N LEU A 110 -5.12 6.41 -16.26
CA LEU A 110 -4.18 5.52 -15.58
C LEU A 110 -4.86 4.30 -14.99
N LYS A 111 -6.07 4.41 -14.44
CA LYS A 111 -6.81 3.25 -13.94
C LYS A 111 -7.09 2.24 -15.04
N GLU A 112 -7.48 2.70 -16.22
CA GLU A 112 -7.64 1.85 -17.39
C GLU A 112 -6.30 1.24 -17.80
N TYR A 113 -5.24 2.03 -17.85
CA TYR A 113 -3.91 1.54 -18.19
C TYR A 113 -3.40 0.48 -17.20
N TRP A 114 -3.63 0.69 -15.90
CA TRP A 114 -3.23 -0.24 -14.84
C TRP A 114 -3.94 -1.58 -14.96
N SER A 115 -5.17 -1.63 -15.49
CA SER A 115 -5.83 -2.91 -15.75
C SER A 115 -5.01 -3.81 -16.68
N LYS A 116 -4.28 -3.22 -17.64
CA LYS A 116 -3.35 -3.94 -18.53
C LYS A 116 -2.11 -4.44 -17.79
N ILE A 117 -1.58 -3.63 -16.86
CA ILE A 117 -0.43 -4.02 -16.03
C ILE A 117 -0.82 -5.18 -15.11
N PHE A 118 -1.97 -5.08 -14.46
CA PHE A 118 -2.50 -6.07 -13.53
C PHE A 118 -2.82 -7.40 -14.22
N ALA A 119 -3.35 -7.33 -15.44
CA ALA A 119 -3.68 -8.52 -16.23
C ALA A 119 -2.50 -9.06 -17.04
N TYR A 120 -1.31 -8.44 -16.99
CA TYR A 120 -0.17 -8.88 -17.81
C TYR A 120 0.40 -10.19 -17.26
N PRO A 121 0.32 -11.31 -18.02
CA PRO A 121 0.63 -12.63 -17.47
C PRO A 121 2.13 -12.90 -17.37
N TRP A 122 2.95 -12.17 -18.14
CA TRP A 122 4.37 -12.48 -18.35
C TRP A 122 5.33 -11.78 -17.38
N TRP A 123 4.85 -11.33 -16.22
CA TRP A 123 5.71 -10.62 -15.27
C TRP A 123 6.84 -11.49 -14.71
N GLY A 124 6.62 -12.81 -14.58
CA GLY A 124 7.67 -13.74 -14.18
C GLY A 124 8.80 -13.77 -15.20
N GLU A 125 8.45 -13.89 -16.47
CA GLU A 125 9.36 -13.96 -17.61
C GLU A 125 10.11 -12.64 -17.79
N VAL A 126 9.48 -11.50 -17.50
CA VAL A 126 10.16 -10.19 -17.46
C VAL A 126 11.25 -10.15 -16.39
N LEU A 127 11.00 -10.72 -15.21
CA LEU A 127 12.01 -10.83 -14.15
C LEU A 127 13.14 -11.77 -14.56
N GLU A 128 12.81 -12.91 -15.17
CA GLU A 128 13.79 -13.89 -15.68
C GLU A 128 14.71 -13.27 -16.75
N GLU A 129 14.17 -12.53 -17.71
CA GLU A 129 14.99 -11.79 -18.70
C GLU A 129 15.93 -10.76 -18.05
N CYS A 130 15.55 -10.24 -16.90
CA CYS A 130 16.36 -9.32 -16.10
C CYS A 130 17.33 -10.03 -15.15
N GLU A 131 17.30 -11.37 -15.07
CA GLU A 131 18.01 -12.20 -14.09
C GLU A 131 17.66 -11.79 -12.65
N LEU A 132 16.37 -11.59 -12.39
CA LEU A 132 15.82 -11.21 -11.10
C LEU A 132 14.82 -12.26 -10.60
N GLU A 133 14.74 -12.38 -9.28
CA GLU A 133 13.78 -13.23 -8.61
C GLU A 133 12.57 -12.42 -8.14
N ARG A 134 11.43 -13.10 -7.96
CA ARG A 134 10.26 -12.51 -7.29
C ARG A 134 10.62 -12.14 -5.86
N THR A 135 10.03 -11.08 -5.32
CA THR A 135 10.15 -10.80 -3.89
C THR A 135 9.47 -11.93 -3.12
N GLN A 136 10.23 -12.70 -2.32
CA GLN A 136 9.63 -13.68 -1.42
C GLN A 136 8.80 -12.94 -0.37
N GLY A 137 7.48 -13.14 -0.39
CA GLY A 137 6.61 -12.70 0.68
C GLY A 137 6.72 -13.70 1.81
N GLY A 138 7.57 -13.42 2.82
CA GLY A 138 7.74 -14.26 4.00
C GLY A 138 6.48 -14.29 4.88
N LEU A 139 5.45 -14.97 4.38
CA LEU A 139 4.17 -15.18 5.04
C LEU A 139 4.25 -16.37 5.99
N GLU A 140 5.22 -17.28 5.81
CA GLU A 140 5.46 -18.41 6.71
C GLU A 140 5.62 -17.94 8.16
N ASP A 141 6.45 -16.92 8.40
CA ASP A 141 6.65 -16.31 9.72
C ASP A 141 5.38 -15.65 10.30
N VAL A 142 4.45 -15.23 9.44
CA VAL A 142 3.17 -14.60 9.84
C VAL A 142 2.15 -15.66 10.25
N LEU A 143 2.09 -16.77 9.52
CA LEU A 143 1.14 -17.86 9.74
C LEU A 143 1.48 -18.65 11.01
N ASP A 144 2.77 -18.92 11.25
CA ASP A 144 3.21 -19.68 12.43
C ASP A 144 2.93 -18.93 13.75
N GLY A 145 2.95 -17.60 13.73
CA GLY A 145 2.63 -16.78 14.91
C GLY A 145 1.14 -16.54 15.13
N ALA A 146 0.29 -16.79 14.13
CA ALA A 146 -1.16 -16.54 14.22
C ALA A 146 -1.92 -17.63 14.98
N ALA A 147 -1.34 -18.83 15.11
CA ALA A 147 -1.99 -20.02 15.67
C ALA A 147 -2.20 -20.01 17.20
N GLY A 148 -1.82 -18.95 17.94
CA GLY A 148 -1.78 -18.99 19.41
C GLY A 148 -2.21 -17.75 20.19
N LEU A 149 -2.67 -16.67 19.55
CA LEU A 149 -2.94 -15.39 20.24
C LEU A 149 -4.43 -15.15 20.49
N GLY A 150 -5.01 -15.97 21.36
CA GLY A 150 -6.29 -15.72 22.03
C GLY A 150 -6.11 -15.00 23.37
N VAL A 151 -5.11 -14.12 23.50
CA VAL A 151 -4.88 -13.36 24.73
C VAL A 151 -5.77 -12.13 24.69
N GLY A 152 -6.61 -11.98 25.71
CA GLY A 152 -7.51 -10.82 25.85
C GLY A 152 -6.79 -9.48 25.78
N GLU A 153 -7.56 -8.42 25.61
CA GLU A 153 -7.03 -7.07 25.45
C GLU A 153 -6.16 -6.64 26.64
N GLY A 154 -4.89 -6.30 26.37
CA GLY A 154 -3.96 -5.80 27.39
C GLY A 154 -4.22 -4.33 27.75
N PRO A 155 -3.80 -3.87 28.96
CA PRO A 155 -4.03 -2.50 29.42
C PRO A 155 -3.46 -1.41 28.50
N GLU A 156 -2.34 -1.67 27.82
CA GLU A 156 -1.75 -0.72 26.87
C GLU A 156 -2.62 -0.54 25.63
N HIS A 157 -3.19 -1.62 25.12
CA HIS A 157 -4.11 -1.58 23.98
C HIS A 157 -5.36 -0.75 24.32
N ALA A 158 -5.98 -1.02 25.49
CA ALA A 158 -7.15 -0.29 25.96
C ALA A 158 -6.89 1.22 26.14
N ARG A 159 -5.74 1.58 26.72
CA ARG A 159 -5.33 2.99 26.86
C ARG A 159 -5.13 3.67 25.52
N LEU A 160 -4.48 3.00 24.56
CA LEU A 160 -4.24 3.56 23.23
C LEU A 160 -5.56 3.73 22.46
N LYS A 161 -6.46 2.74 22.51
CA LYS A 161 -7.80 2.84 21.91
C LYS A 161 -8.57 4.02 22.50
N GLU A 162 -8.65 4.13 23.82
CA GLU A 162 -9.37 5.22 24.48
C GLU A 162 -8.78 6.60 24.15
N PHE A 163 -7.45 6.70 24.03
CA PHE A 163 -6.78 7.92 23.61
C PHE A 163 -7.15 8.31 22.18
N ILE A 164 -7.03 7.39 21.22
CA ILE A 164 -7.38 7.65 19.81
C ILE A 164 -8.86 7.98 19.67
N ARG A 165 -9.73 7.26 20.40
CA ARG A 165 -11.19 7.50 20.42
C ARG A 165 -11.55 8.94 20.73
N LYS A 166 -10.82 9.56 21.68
CA LYS A 166 -11.01 10.95 22.11
C LYS A 166 -10.23 11.96 21.26
N ASN A 167 -9.16 11.54 20.58
CA ASN A 167 -8.23 12.41 19.84
C ASN A 167 -8.02 11.87 18.42
N PRO A 168 -9.02 11.90 17.53
CA PRO A 168 -8.92 11.31 16.19
C PRO A 168 -7.88 11.97 15.28
N ASP A 169 -7.47 13.20 15.58
CA ASP A 169 -6.44 13.94 14.85
C ASP A 169 -5.09 13.24 14.86
N VAL A 170 -4.76 12.48 15.93
CA VAL A 170 -3.50 11.73 16.05
C VAL A 170 -3.38 10.60 15.04
N VAL A 171 -4.50 10.15 14.46
CA VAL A 171 -4.56 9.17 13.38
C VAL A 171 -4.90 9.81 12.03
N GLY A 172 -4.74 11.13 11.94
CA GLY A 172 -4.95 11.92 10.73
C GLY A 172 -6.42 12.09 10.35
N LEU A 173 -7.34 11.96 11.31
CA LEU A 173 -8.76 12.18 11.13
C LEU A 173 -9.15 13.55 11.69
N THR A 174 -9.57 14.45 10.81
CA THR A 174 -10.10 15.77 11.16
C THR A 174 -11.56 15.86 10.74
N ASN A 175 -12.35 16.70 11.40
CA ASN A 175 -13.78 16.89 11.11
C ASN A 175 -14.61 15.60 11.15
N VAL A 176 -14.25 14.68 12.06
CA VAL A 176 -15.01 13.46 12.35
C VAL A 176 -15.78 13.63 13.66
N GLY A 177 -16.88 12.88 13.82
CA GLY A 177 -17.57 12.79 15.10
C GLY A 177 -16.65 12.24 16.19
N ALA A 178 -16.46 13.01 17.26
CA ALA A 178 -15.66 12.62 18.42
C ALA A 178 -16.50 12.72 19.71
N PRO A 179 -16.36 11.80 20.66
CA PRO A 179 -15.46 10.65 20.59
C PRO A 179 -15.99 9.54 19.66
N GLY A 180 -15.09 8.73 19.11
CA GLY A 180 -15.44 7.58 18.27
C GLY A 180 -16.20 6.48 19.03
N ARG A 181 -16.80 5.55 18.29
CA ARG A 181 -17.43 4.35 18.84
C ARG A 181 -16.40 3.22 18.95
N SER A 182 -16.22 2.70 20.16
CA SER A 182 -15.39 1.50 20.38
C SER A 182 -16.16 0.23 20.07
N GLU A 183 -15.40 -0.81 19.73
CA GLU A 183 -15.93 -2.17 19.51
C GLU A 183 -17.14 -2.17 18.57
N TYR A 184 -16.97 -1.57 17.38
CA TYR A 184 -18.04 -1.47 16.41
C TYR A 184 -18.31 -2.85 15.79
N PRO A 185 -19.48 -3.45 16.03
CA PRO A 185 -19.77 -4.80 15.57
C PRO A 185 -19.93 -4.83 14.05
N LEU A 186 -19.36 -5.86 13.42
CA LEU A 186 -19.52 -6.16 12.02
C LEU A 186 -20.52 -7.29 11.81
N PRO A 187 -21.29 -7.29 10.71
CA PRO A 187 -22.18 -8.40 10.35
C PRO A 187 -21.47 -9.76 10.21
N SER A 188 -20.15 -9.76 10.00
CA SER A 188 -19.33 -10.98 9.95
C SER A 188 -19.05 -11.59 11.33
N GLY A 189 -19.53 -10.98 12.42
CA GLY A 189 -19.32 -11.44 13.80
C GLY A 189 -18.02 -10.94 14.46
N ASP A 190 -17.22 -10.13 13.78
CA ASP A 190 -16.03 -9.48 14.35
C ASP A 190 -16.34 -8.04 14.79
N SER A 191 -15.39 -7.39 15.45
CA SER A 191 -15.49 -6.02 15.94
C SER A 191 -14.34 -5.17 15.39
N VAL A 192 -14.63 -3.95 14.98
CA VAL A 192 -13.61 -2.93 14.70
C VAL A 192 -13.29 -2.21 16.00
N ASP A 193 -12.02 -2.10 16.35
CA ASP A 193 -11.57 -1.42 17.57
C ASP A 193 -12.20 -0.03 17.73
N LEU A 194 -12.12 0.82 16.69
CA LEU A 194 -12.71 2.15 16.69
C LEU A 194 -13.35 2.50 15.34
N MET A 195 -14.54 3.12 15.41
CA MET A 195 -15.26 3.64 14.26
C MET A 195 -15.58 5.13 14.47
N PHE A 196 -15.26 5.93 13.45
CA PHE A 196 -15.62 7.35 13.38
C PHE A 196 -16.41 7.61 12.10
N THR A 197 -17.23 8.66 12.10
CA THR A 197 -18.00 9.08 10.94
C THR A 197 -17.73 10.54 10.61
N SER A 198 -17.74 10.86 9.33
CA SER A 198 -17.80 12.23 8.79
C SER A 198 -18.80 12.26 7.64
N LYS A 199 -19.05 13.44 7.06
CA LYS A 199 -20.06 13.61 6.00
C LYS A 199 -19.76 12.67 4.82
N GLY A 200 -20.60 11.64 4.65
CA GLY A 200 -20.49 10.66 3.56
C GLY A 200 -19.32 9.68 3.69
N ARG A 201 -18.69 9.54 4.87
CA ARG A 201 -17.54 8.66 5.06
C ARG A 201 -17.50 8.02 6.45
N SER A 202 -17.17 6.73 6.47
CA SER A 202 -16.88 5.98 7.69
C SER A 202 -15.41 5.65 7.77
N HIS A 203 -14.86 5.78 8.97
CA HIS A 203 -13.44 5.65 9.26
C HIS A 203 -13.23 4.56 10.31
N ALA A 204 -12.76 3.39 9.89
CA ALA A 204 -12.38 2.32 10.80
C ALA A 204 -10.89 2.47 11.18
N VAL A 205 -10.56 2.21 12.44
CA VAL A 205 -9.20 2.18 12.95
C VAL A 205 -9.00 0.88 13.73
N GLU A 206 -8.11 0.02 13.24
CA GLU A 206 -7.53 -1.09 14.03
C GLU A 206 -6.37 -0.52 14.85
N VAL A 207 -6.23 -0.94 16.10
CA VAL A 207 -5.22 -0.42 17.01
C VAL A 207 -4.28 -1.55 17.45
N LYS A 208 -2.98 -1.26 17.50
CA LYS A 208 -1.97 -2.16 18.07
C LYS A 208 -1.09 -1.40 19.07
N PRO A 209 -0.86 -1.93 20.28
CA PRO A 209 0.02 -1.29 21.26
C PRO A 209 1.47 -1.24 20.78
N SER A 210 2.33 -0.50 21.49
CA SER A 210 3.74 -0.33 21.09
C SER A 210 4.56 -1.62 21.23
N ASN A 211 4.13 -2.53 22.11
CA ASN A 211 4.72 -3.85 22.32
C ASN A 211 4.15 -4.95 21.41
N ALA A 212 3.30 -4.60 20.43
CA ALA A 212 2.74 -5.57 19.50
C ALA A 212 3.84 -6.29 18.71
N GLY A 213 3.86 -7.62 18.81
CA GLY A 213 4.82 -8.45 18.10
C GLY A 213 4.56 -8.49 16.59
N TYR A 214 5.52 -9.05 15.84
CA TYR A 214 5.46 -9.16 14.38
C TYR A 214 4.16 -9.80 13.87
N ALA A 215 3.76 -10.94 14.43
CA ALA A 215 2.55 -11.66 14.04
C ALA A 215 1.27 -10.84 14.31
N ASP A 216 1.21 -10.10 15.42
CA ASP A 216 0.05 -9.28 15.77
C ASP A 216 -0.09 -8.06 14.86
N LEU A 217 1.03 -7.43 14.48
CA LEU A 217 1.05 -6.36 13.49
C LEU A 217 0.61 -6.86 12.10
N ALA A 218 1.12 -8.02 11.68
CA ALA A 218 0.70 -8.65 10.43
C ALA A 218 -0.79 -8.98 10.42
N ARG A 219 -1.32 -9.53 11.54
CA ARG A 219 -2.75 -9.75 11.74
C ARG A 219 -3.54 -8.45 11.65
N GLY A 220 -3.07 -7.36 12.25
CA GLY A 220 -3.68 -6.03 12.14
C GLY A 220 -3.81 -5.52 10.71
N LEU A 221 -2.81 -5.79 9.86
CA LEU A 221 -2.87 -5.47 8.43
C LEU A 221 -3.98 -6.26 7.71
N PHE A 222 -4.12 -7.56 7.99
CA PHE A 222 -5.21 -8.39 7.43
C PHE A 222 -6.58 -8.02 8.00
N GLN A 223 -6.67 -7.65 9.28
CA GLN A 223 -7.90 -7.14 9.89
C GLN A 223 -8.39 -5.88 9.16
N CYS A 224 -7.47 -4.97 8.81
CA CYS A 224 -7.82 -3.80 8.00
C CYS A 224 -8.41 -4.16 6.63
N VAL A 225 -7.89 -5.19 5.96
CA VAL A 225 -8.45 -5.69 4.69
C VAL A 225 -9.86 -6.25 4.90
N LYS A 226 -10.03 -7.09 5.93
CA LYS A 226 -11.33 -7.67 6.30
C LYS A 226 -12.36 -6.59 6.58
N TYR A 227 -12.04 -5.62 7.44
CA TYR A 227 -12.97 -4.55 7.83
C TYR A 227 -13.34 -3.68 6.64
N ARG A 228 -12.38 -3.35 5.76
CA ARG A 228 -12.66 -2.61 4.53
C ARG A 228 -13.66 -3.35 3.65
N ALA A 229 -13.47 -4.65 3.45
CA ALA A 229 -14.36 -5.47 2.63
C ALA A 229 -15.77 -5.56 3.24
N VAL A 230 -15.88 -5.89 4.53
CA VAL A 230 -17.19 -6.08 5.20
C VAL A 230 -17.95 -4.77 5.30
N LEU A 231 -17.30 -3.67 5.71
CA LEU A 231 -17.96 -2.35 5.78
C LEU A 231 -18.38 -1.84 4.41
N THR A 232 -17.58 -2.10 3.36
CA THR A 232 -17.96 -1.71 1.99
C THR A 232 -19.18 -2.51 1.51
N ALA A 233 -19.23 -3.81 1.80
CA ALA A 233 -20.38 -4.65 1.49
C ALA A 233 -21.63 -4.17 2.24
N LEU A 234 -21.50 -3.84 3.53
CA LEU A 234 -22.59 -3.30 4.35
C LEU A 234 -23.11 -1.97 3.80
N ALA A 235 -22.22 -1.02 3.51
CA ALA A 235 -22.61 0.28 2.96
C ALA A 235 -23.34 0.17 1.61
N ARG A 236 -22.98 -0.83 0.80
CA ARG A 236 -23.69 -1.16 -0.46
C ARG A 236 -25.06 -1.77 -0.20
N PHE A 237 -25.15 -2.73 0.72
CA PHE A 237 -26.41 -3.38 1.10
C PHE A 237 -27.43 -2.36 1.64
N GLU A 238 -26.96 -1.45 2.50
CA GLU A 238 -27.77 -0.37 3.08
C GLU A 238 -27.97 0.82 2.12
N GLN A 239 -27.37 0.78 0.92
CA GLN A 239 -27.47 1.83 -0.11
C GLN A 239 -27.09 3.24 0.40
N THR A 240 -26.18 3.33 1.37
CA THR A 240 -25.83 4.62 2.00
C THR A 240 -24.90 5.47 1.15
N GLY A 241 -24.22 4.87 0.16
CA GLY A 241 -23.17 5.54 -0.61
C GLY A 241 -21.94 5.96 0.21
N THR A 242 -21.84 5.48 1.46
CA THR A 242 -20.78 5.88 2.39
C THR A 242 -19.42 5.35 1.93
N ALA A 243 -18.44 6.24 1.78
CA ALA A 243 -17.07 5.84 1.52
C ALA A 243 -16.44 5.21 2.77
N ILE A 244 -15.68 4.12 2.61
CA ILE A 244 -15.02 3.43 3.72
C ILE A 244 -13.50 3.70 3.67
N ASP A 245 -12.94 4.19 4.78
CA ASP A 245 -11.50 4.40 4.94
C ASP A 245 -10.99 3.69 6.20
N VAL A 246 -10.15 2.67 6.01
CA VAL A 246 -9.63 1.82 7.08
C VAL A 246 -8.13 2.04 7.24
N ARG A 247 -7.68 2.20 8.49
CA ARG A 247 -6.25 2.37 8.81
C ARG A 247 -5.87 1.57 10.05
N LEU A 248 -4.60 1.21 10.11
CA LEU A 248 -3.95 0.62 11.28
C LEU A 248 -3.23 1.73 12.05
N ALA A 249 -3.51 1.86 13.34
CA ALA A 249 -2.80 2.77 14.24
C ALA A 249 -1.93 1.95 15.20
N ILE A 250 -0.64 2.24 15.26
CA ILE A 250 0.30 1.48 16.09
C ILE A 250 1.02 2.40 17.09
N GLY A 251 1.20 1.92 18.31
CA GLY A 251 1.92 2.67 19.36
C GLY A 251 3.44 2.76 19.13
N GLY A 252 3.98 1.85 18.31
CA GLY A 252 5.40 1.75 17.97
C GLY A 252 5.68 2.03 16.49
N ALA A 253 6.79 1.49 15.97
CA ALA A 253 7.12 1.55 14.54
C ALA A 253 6.76 0.22 13.85
N LEU A 254 6.42 0.28 12.57
CA LEU A 254 6.17 -0.88 11.74
C LEU A 254 7.53 -1.48 11.32
N PRO A 255 7.83 -2.74 11.66
CA PRO A 255 9.06 -3.37 11.24
C PRO A 255 9.21 -3.36 9.71
N ALA A 256 10.41 -3.07 9.20
CA ALA A 256 10.67 -3.02 7.75
C ALA A 256 10.31 -4.32 7.01
N LYS A 257 10.40 -5.46 7.70
CA LYS A 257 9.98 -6.78 7.20
C LYS A 257 8.48 -6.84 6.83
N LEU A 258 7.65 -5.98 7.41
CA LEU A 258 6.22 -5.85 7.08
C LEU A 258 5.91 -4.80 5.99
N PHE A 259 6.91 -4.09 5.46
CA PHE A 259 6.67 -3.14 4.37
C PHE A 259 6.11 -3.80 3.11
N PRO A 260 6.62 -4.97 2.66
CA PRO A 260 6.02 -5.70 1.54
C PRO A 260 4.54 -5.98 1.77
N LEU A 261 4.19 -6.56 2.93
CA LEU A 261 2.81 -6.90 3.27
C LEU A 261 1.91 -5.66 3.33
N ARG A 262 2.33 -4.59 4.01
CA ARG A 262 1.60 -3.31 4.06
C ARG A 262 1.32 -2.76 2.67
N ASN A 263 2.33 -2.81 1.80
CA ASN A 263 2.26 -2.23 0.46
C ASN A 263 1.39 -3.07 -0.47
N SER A 264 1.49 -4.40 -0.41
CA SER A 264 0.62 -5.31 -1.18
C SER A 264 -0.85 -5.21 -0.75
N LEU A 265 -1.13 -5.08 0.55
CA LEU A 265 -2.50 -4.95 1.05
C LEU A 265 -3.07 -3.51 0.95
N ASN A 266 -2.22 -2.57 0.53
CA ASN A 266 -2.48 -1.13 0.50
C ASN A 266 -3.18 -0.62 1.77
N VAL A 267 -2.59 -0.94 2.93
CA VAL A 267 -3.10 -0.49 4.23
C VAL A 267 -2.41 0.81 4.62
N ARG A 268 -3.19 1.79 5.09
CA ARG A 268 -2.64 3.00 5.72
C ARG A 268 -2.25 2.67 7.16
N VAL A 269 -0.98 2.88 7.49
CA VAL A 269 -0.45 2.67 8.84
C VAL A 269 -0.04 4.02 9.42
N ILE A 270 -0.49 4.32 10.64
CA ILE A 270 -0.06 5.47 11.43
C ILE A 270 0.81 4.95 12.56
N GLU A 271 2.07 5.34 12.56
CA GLU A 271 3.09 4.82 13.48
C GLU A 271 3.36 5.79 14.63
N ASN A 272 3.89 5.26 15.74
CA ASN A 272 4.30 6.00 16.93
C ASN A 272 3.18 6.83 17.56
N VAL A 273 1.95 6.31 17.55
CA VAL A 273 0.80 6.95 18.19
C VAL A 273 0.94 6.82 19.71
N LYS A 274 1.05 7.96 20.40
CA LYS A 274 1.25 7.96 21.85
C LYS A 274 0.22 8.85 22.53
N ALA A 275 -0.40 8.33 23.59
CA ALA A 275 -1.09 9.16 24.55
C ALA A 275 -0.06 10.13 25.16
N ARG A 276 -0.37 11.43 25.19
CA ARG A 276 0.45 12.37 25.95
C ARG A 276 0.46 11.89 27.40
N ARG A 277 1.65 11.77 28.01
CA ARG A 277 1.76 11.60 29.46
C ARG A 277 1.20 12.86 30.10
N THR A 278 -0.03 12.78 30.61
CA THR A 278 -0.56 13.71 31.62
C THR A 278 0.22 13.55 32.90
#